data_AF-A0A7C5JY75-F1
#
_entry.id   AF-A0A7C5JY75-F1
#
_cell.length_a   1.000
_cell.length_b   1.000
_cell.length_c   1.000
_cell.angle_alpha   90.00
_cell.angle_beta   90.00
_cell.angle_gamma   90.00
#
_symmetry.space_group_name_H-M   'P 1'
#
loop_
_entity.id
_entity.type
_entity.pdbx_description
1 polymer ?
#
loop_
_entity_poly.entity_id
_entity_poly.type
_entity_poly.pdbx_seq_one_letter_code
_entity_poly.pdbx_strand_id
1 'polypeptide(L)'
;MDYSAVKKEWIISNGLGGYSSSTVLGCNTRKYHGLLVANLNNSQIILLNKADEQVIVDGKTYDLATNEYDIIYPKGYEYMTGFSFDFYPEFVYEIKTEDGKKITIKK
;
A
#
# COMPACT_ATOMS: atom_id res chain seq x y z
N MET A 1 -1.90 8.79 -11.56
CA MET A 1 -2.05 8.79 -10.10
C MET A 1 -2.50 10.17 -9.64
N ASP A 2 -3.49 10.25 -8.75
CA ASP A 2 -3.87 11.50 -8.10
C ASP A 2 -2.81 11.87 -7.04
N TYR A 3 -2.00 12.88 -7.35
CA TYR A 3 -0.93 13.34 -6.46
C TYR A 3 -1.45 13.94 -5.14
N SER A 4 -2.73 14.32 -5.05
CA SER A 4 -3.31 14.75 -3.78
C SER A 4 -3.51 13.56 -2.82
N ALA A 5 -3.82 12.37 -3.34
CA ALA A 5 -3.96 11.14 -2.56
C ALA A 5 -2.59 10.64 -2.06
N VAL A 6 -1.52 10.75 -2.86
CA VAL A 6 -0.15 10.39 -2.45
C VAL A 6 0.31 11.17 -1.22
N LYS A 7 -0.18 12.40 -1.02
CA LYS A 7 0.17 13.24 0.13
C LYS A 7 -0.59 12.87 1.41
N LYS A 8 -1.60 12.00 1.33
CA LYS A 8 -2.32 11.50 2.50
C LYS A 8 -1.60 10.26 3.01
N GLU A 9 -1.23 10.28 4.28
CA GLU A 9 -0.39 9.28 4.93
C GLU A 9 -1.11 8.69 6.14
N TRP A 10 -0.77 7.46 6.50
CA TRP A 10 -1.24 6.78 7.70
C TRP A 10 -0.04 6.26 8.49
N ILE A 11 -0.20 6.17 9.81
CA ILE A 11 0.78 5.59 10.73
C ILE A 11 0.04 4.90 11.87
N ILE A 12 0.52 3.72 12.25
CA ILE A 12 0.10 2.99 13.44
C ILE A 12 1.33 2.63 14.26
N SER A 13 1.35 3.00 15.54
CA SER A 13 2.47 2.70 16.45
C SER A 13 2.13 1.54 17.37
N ASN A 14 3.15 0.78 17.76
CA ASN A 14 3.04 -0.26 18.78
C ASN A 14 3.24 0.25 20.23
N GLY A 15 3.41 1.57 20.43
CA GLY A 15 3.63 2.18 21.75
C GLY A 15 5.01 1.95 22.37
N LEU A 16 5.88 1.16 21.73
CA LEU A 16 7.25 0.84 22.17
C LEU A 16 8.31 1.54 21.29
N GLY A 17 7.89 2.52 20.50
CA GLY A 17 8.74 3.24 19.55
C GLY A 17 8.83 2.60 18.17
N GLY A 18 8.14 1.48 17.92
CA GLY A 18 7.95 0.91 16.59
C GLY A 18 6.64 1.36 15.94
N TYR A 19 6.56 1.25 14.61
CA TYR A 19 5.37 1.63 13.84
C TYR A 19 5.32 0.99 12.45
N SER A 20 4.14 1.09 11.83
CA SER A 20 3.91 0.87 10.40
C SER A 20 3.34 2.14 9.80
N SER A 21 3.78 2.53 8.61
CA SER A 21 3.29 3.73 7.91
C SER A 21 3.47 3.63 6.40
N SER A 22 2.58 4.30 5.67
CA SER A 22 2.66 4.49 4.22
C SER A 22 1.72 5.62 3.79
N THR A 23 1.58 5.83 2.48
CA THR A 23 0.52 6.66 1.92
C THR A 23 -0.80 5.87 1.85
N VAL A 24 -1.92 6.58 1.69
CA VAL A 24 -3.23 5.92 1.48
C VAL A 24 -3.31 5.14 0.16
N LEU A 25 -2.34 5.33 -0.76
CA LEU A 25 -2.23 4.54 -1.99
C LEU A 25 -1.27 3.35 -1.85
N GLY A 26 -0.69 3.14 -0.67
CA GLY A 26 0.35 2.14 -0.43
C GLY A 26 1.66 2.42 -1.16
N CYS A 27 1.87 3.65 -1.66
CA CYS A 27 3.12 4.07 -2.28
C CYS A 27 4.04 4.71 -1.22
N ASN A 28 5.23 4.14 -0.98
CA ASN A 28 6.17 4.72 -0.02
C ASN A 28 6.95 5.88 -0.68
N THR A 29 6.74 7.11 -0.21
CA THR A 29 7.38 8.33 -0.74
C THR A 29 8.39 8.97 0.22
N ARG A 30 8.54 8.42 1.44
CA ARG A 30 9.45 8.94 2.47
C ARG A 30 10.40 7.87 2.96
N LYS A 31 11.60 8.30 3.39
CA LYS A 31 12.64 7.45 3.97
C LYS A 31 12.13 6.57 5.12
N TYR A 32 11.17 7.06 5.90
CA TYR A 32 10.68 6.41 7.12
C TYR A 32 9.35 5.67 6.94
N HIS A 33 8.80 5.59 5.72
CA HIS A 33 7.69 4.68 5.47
C HIS A 33 8.16 3.23 5.52
N GLY A 34 7.31 2.37 6.05
CA GLY A 34 7.67 0.99 6.35
C GLY A 34 6.50 0.23 6.97
N LEU A 35 6.31 -1.03 6.58
CA LEU A 35 5.35 -1.91 7.25
C LEU A 35 5.85 -2.40 8.62
N LEU A 36 7.17 -2.43 8.85
CA LEU A 36 7.75 -2.72 10.15
C LEU A 36 8.96 -1.83 10.39
N VAL A 37 8.77 -0.77 11.17
CA VAL A 37 9.85 0.07 11.68
C VAL A 37 10.01 -0.21 13.17
N ALA A 38 11.21 -0.59 13.58
CA ALA A 38 11.56 -0.88 14.97
C ALA A 38 12.51 0.19 15.52
N ASN A 39 12.40 0.47 16.82
CA ASN A 39 13.42 1.25 17.53
C ASN A 39 14.42 0.28 18.17
N LEU A 40 15.62 0.20 17.62
CA LEU A 40 16.70 -0.66 18.09
C LEU A 40 17.89 0.22 18.44
N ASN A 41 18.36 0.16 19.69
CA ASN A 41 19.50 0.94 20.18
C ASN A 41 19.40 2.45 19.88
N ASN A 42 18.24 3.07 20.20
CA ASN A 42 17.93 4.48 19.92
C ASN A 42 17.94 4.87 18.44
N SER A 43 17.88 3.90 17.53
CA SER A 43 17.83 4.12 16.08
C SER A 43 16.57 3.49 15.49
N GLN A 44 15.92 4.23 14.59
CA GLN A 44 14.81 3.68 13.81
C GLN A 44 15.37 2.82 12.67
N ILE A 45 15.00 1.54 12.67
CA ILE A 45 15.41 0.56 11.66
C ILE A 45 14.16 0.05 10.94
N ILE A 46 14.17 0.11 9.62
CA ILE A 46 13.12 -0.46 8.78
C ILE A 46 13.44 -1.94 8.58
N LEU A 47 12.67 -2.80 9.23
CA LEU A 47 12.79 -4.25 9.11
C LEU A 47 11.96 -4.78 7.92
N LEU A 48 10.84 -4.11 7.60
CA LEU A 48 10.03 -4.39 6.41
C LEU A 48 9.58 -3.07 5.79
N ASN A 49 10.01 -2.80 4.56
CA ASN A 49 9.65 -1.58 3.84
C ASN A 49 8.21 -1.65 3.31
N LYS A 50 7.90 -2.67 2.52
CA LYS A 50 6.61 -2.82 1.83
C LYS A 50 6.40 -4.29 1.42
N ALA A 51 5.15 -4.69 1.23
CA ALA A 51 4.75 -5.92 0.55
C ALA A 51 4.08 -5.58 -0.78
N ASP A 52 4.63 -6.08 -1.89
CA ASP A 52 4.05 -5.94 -3.23
C ASP A 52 3.26 -7.19 -3.56
N GLU A 53 1.99 -7.00 -3.92
CA GLU A 53 1.01 -8.07 -4.07
C GLU A 53 0.46 -8.11 -5.49
N GLN A 54 0.10 -9.31 -5.91
CA GLN A 54 -0.49 -9.60 -7.20
C GLN A 54 -1.70 -10.51 -7.02
N VAL A 55 -2.69 -10.33 -7.88
CA VAL A 55 -3.85 -11.23 -7.96
C VAL A 55 -3.87 -11.87 -9.33
N ILE A 56 -4.09 -13.18 -9.36
CA ILE A 56 -4.23 -13.94 -10.59
C ILE A 56 -5.70 -14.31 -10.75
N VAL A 57 -6.31 -13.86 -11.84
CA VAL A 57 -7.71 -14.15 -12.19
C VAL A 57 -7.74 -14.65 -13.62
N ASP A 58 -8.35 -15.81 -13.84
CA ASP A 58 -8.50 -16.40 -15.18
C ASP A 58 -7.18 -16.47 -15.97
N GLY A 59 -6.06 -16.71 -15.27
CA GLY A 59 -4.71 -16.78 -15.85
C GLY A 59 -4.01 -15.44 -16.08
N LYS A 60 -4.67 -14.31 -15.78
CA LYS A 60 -4.12 -12.96 -15.90
C LYS A 60 -3.69 -12.40 -14.55
N THR A 61 -2.50 -11.81 -14.51
CA THR A 61 -1.93 -11.17 -13.32
C THR A 61 -2.29 -9.69 -13.27
N TYR A 62 -2.72 -9.24 -12.09
CA TYR A 62 -3.02 -7.85 -11.78
C TYR A 62 -2.17 -7.41 -10.60
N ASP A 63 -1.23 -6.49 -10.83
CA ASP A 63 -0.42 -5.89 -9.77
C ASP A 63 -1.26 -4.92 -8.93
N LEU A 64 -1.37 -5.18 -7.63
CA LEU A 64 -2.01 -4.28 -6.67
C LEU A 64 -1.04 -3.25 -6.08
N ALA A 65 0.26 -3.49 -6.22
CA ALA A 65 1.30 -2.60 -5.75
C ALA A 65 1.31 -1.27 -6.53
N THR A 66 1.63 -0.18 -5.81
CA THR A 66 1.98 1.11 -6.41
C THR A 66 3.34 1.57 -5.90
N ASN A 67 4.27 1.89 -6.79
CA ASN A 67 5.56 2.49 -6.45
C ASN A 67 5.84 3.70 -7.34
N GLU A 68 6.58 4.67 -6.80
CA GLU A 68 7.02 5.87 -7.50
C GLU A 68 8.54 5.83 -7.68
N TYR A 69 8.98 5.80 -8.94
CA TYR A 69 10.35 5.99 -9.39
C TYR A 69 10.37 7.24 -10.28
N ASP A 70 11.17 7.25 -11.35
CA ASP A 70 11.01 8.22 -12.45
C ASP A 70 9.66 8.03 -13.19
N ILE A 71 9.05 6.86 -13.02
CA ILE A 71 7.71 6.50 -13.47
C ILE A 71 6.92 5.84 -12.32
N ILE A 72 5.59 5.78 -12.47
CA ILE A 72 4.74 5.05 -11.53
C ILE A 72 4.55 3.63 -12.05
N TYR A 73 5.13 2.66 -11.35
CA TYR A 73 5.03 1.25 -11.70
C TYR A 73 5.34 0.35 -10.48
N PRO A 74 4.54 -0.69 -10.19
CA PRO A 74 3.30 -1.06 -10.87
C PRO A 74 2.18 -0.03 -10.62
N LYS A 75 1.08 -0.14 -11.37
CA LYS A 75 -0.02 0.84 -11.38
C LYS A 75 -1.24 0.40 -10.56
N GLY A 76 -1.03 -0.26 -9.43
CA GLY A 76 -2.11 -0.79 -8.60
C GLY A 76 -3.13 0.26 -8.13
N TYR A 77 -2.73 1.54 -8.07
CA TYR A 77 -3.62 2.67 -7.78
C TYR A 77 -4.79 2.77 -8.77
N GLU A 78 -4.69 2.21 -9.98
CA GLU A 78 -5.76 2.20 -10.99
C GLU A 78 -6.89 1.25 -10.60
N TYR A 79 -6.61 0.23 -9.79
CA TYR A 79 -7.62 -0.68 -9.25
C TYR A 79 -8.15 -0.23 -7.90
N MET A 80 -7.48 0.69 -7.21
CA MET A 80 -7.83 1.08 -5.86
C MET A 80 -9.05 2.03 -5.85
N THR A 81 -10.10 1.65 -5.13
CA THR A 81 -11.37 2.39 -5.08
C THR A 81 -11.67 2.97 -3.70
N GLY A 82 -10.97 2.54 -2.66
CA GLY A 82 -11.18 3.03 -1.31
C GLY A 82 -10.03 2.76 -0.36
N PHE A 83 -9.89 3.65 0.62
CA PHE A 83 -9.02 3.52 1.78
C PHE A 83 -9.81 3.89 3.03
N SER A 84 -9.68 3.11 4.09
CA SER A 84 -10.16 3.49 5.43
C SER A 84 -9.11 3.16 6.48
N PHE A 85 -9.19 3.84 7.62
CA PHE A 85 -8.30 3.59 8.74
C PHE A 85 -9.03 3.83 10.06
N ASP A 86 -9.65 2.77 10.58
CA ASP A 86 -10.31 2.78 11.89
C ASP A 86 -9.36 2.25 12.97
N PHE A 87 -8.96 0.97 12.87
CA PHE A 87 -7.98 0.34 13.75
C PHE A 87 -6.70 -0.07 13.03
N TYR A 88 -6.83 -0.50 11.77
CA TYR A 88 -5.77 -0.86 10.85
C TYR A 88 -6.13 -0.30 9.46
N PRO A 89 -5.14 -0.02 8.59
CA PRO A 89 -5.42 0.47 7.25
C PRO A 89 -6.11 -0.63 6.43
N GLU A 90 -7.26 -0.32 5.83
CA GLU A 90 -7.96 -1.19 4.87
C GLU A 90 -7.89 -0.55 3.48
N PHE A 91 -7.48 -1.34 2.49
CA PHE A 91 -7.39 -0.96 1.08
C PHE A 91 -8.40 -1.77 0.28
N VAL A 92 -9.23 -1.07 -0.52
CA VAL A 92 -10.23 -1.70 -1.37
C VAL A 92 -9.80 -1.57 -2.83
N TYR A 93 -9.73 -2.70 -3.52
CA TYR A 93 -9.43 -2.79 -4.95
C TYR A 93 -10.60 -3.41 -5.70
N GLU A 94 -10.83 -2.92 -6.92
CA GLU A 94 -11.81 -3.46 -7.85
C GLU A 94 -11.14 -3.78 -9.19
N ILE A 95 -11.20 -5.05 -9.58
CA ILE A 95 -10.68 -5.54 -10.85
C ILE A 95 -11.87 -5.92 -11.73
N LYS A 96 -11.85 -5.46 -12.98
CA LYS A 96 -12.76 -5.94 -14.03
C LYS A 96 -12.02 -6.96 -14.89
N THR A 97 -12.54 -8.17 -14.97
CA THR A 97 -12.01 -9.21 -15.87
C THR A 97 -12.46 -8.95 -17.30
N GLU A 98 -11.83 -9.61 -18.27
CA GLU A 98 -12.17 -9.50 -19.69
C GLU A 98 -13.61 -9.98 -19.97
N ASP A 99 -14.07 -10.99 -19.23
CA ASP A 99 -15.45 -11.48 -19.26
C ASP A 99 -16.46 -10.55 -18.55
N GLY A 100 -16.01 -9.38 -18.07
CA GLY A 100 -16.85 -8.39 -17.41
C GLY A 100 -17.17 -8.68 -15.94
N LYS A 101 -16.58 -9.70 -15.32
CA LYS A 101 -16.76 -9.98 -13.89
C LYS A 101 -16.03 -8.90 -13.08
N LYS A 102 -16.66 -8.46 -11.99
CA LYS A 102 -16.08 -7.53 -11.04
C LYS A 102 -15.61 -8.30 -9.81
N ILE A 103 -14.33 -8.18 -9.47
CA ILE A 103 -13.73 -8.78 -8.28
C ILE A 103 -13.33 -7.67 -7.34
N THR A 104 -13.78 -7.76 -6.10
CA THR A 104 -13.45 -6.81 -5.03
C THR A 104 -12.51 -7.47 -4.04
N ILE A 105 -11.40 -6.81 -3.76
CA ILE A 105 -10.38 -7.28 -2.81
C ILE A 105 -10.30 -6.25 -1.70
N LYS A 106 -10.33 -6.74 -0.46
CA LYS A 106 -10.08 -5.94 0.74
C LYS A 106 -8.87 -6.54 1.45
N LYS A 107 -7.93 -5.69 1.82
CA LYS A 107 -6.76 -6.07 2.60
C LYS A 107 -6.48 -5.04 3.68
#